data_AF-A0A2M8PE83-F1
#
_entry.id   AF-A0A2M8PE83-F1
#
_cell.length_a   1.000
_cell.length_b   1.000
_cell.length_c   1.000
_cell.angle_alpha   90.00
_cell.angle_beta   90.00
_cell.angle_gamma   90.00
#
_symmetry.space_group_name_H-M   'P 1'
#
loop_
_entity.id
_entity.type
_entity.pdbx_description
1 polymer ?
#
loop_
_entity_poly.entity_id
_entity_poly.type
_entity_poly.pdbx_seq_one_letter_code
_entity_poly.pdbx_strand_id
1 'polypeptide(L)'
;MSATGTETEVKLWATDLAAIADRLSALGAECVQPRTAERNWRYDRPDRSLSARGEVLRLRQDSQARLTFKAPHSNSPHTRIELEIGVSDFEMTDRLLQALGFQVMWCYEKFRTTYR
;
A
#
# COMPACT_ATOMS: atom_id res chain seq x y z
N MET A 1 6.06 9.88 -10.72
CA MET A 1 6.26 9.83 -9.26
C MET A 1 6.09 11.25 -8.74
N SER A 2 5.18 11.51 -7.79
CA SER A 2 5.04 12.88 -7.27
C SER A 2 6.30 13.22 -6.47
N ALA A 3 6.92 14.35 -6.79
CA ALA A 3 8.20 14.79 -6.24
C ALA A 3 8.15 15.17 -4.74
N THR A 4 7.03 14.94 -4.05
CA THR A 4 6.77 15.42 -2.69
C THR A 4 6.47 14.31 -1.68
N GLY A 5 6.49 13.03 -2.11
CA GLY A 5 6.19 11.90 -1.22
C GLY A 5 4.85 12.04 -0.51
N THR A 6 3.89 12.75 -1.12
CA THR A 6 2.57 13.03 -0.55
C THR A 6 1.50 12.35 -1.41
N GLU A 7 0.59 11.61 -0.76
CA GLU A 7 -0.57 10.97 -1.38
C GLU A 7 -1.87 11.53 -0.77
N THR A 8 -2.88 11.77 -1.60
CA THR A 8 -4.26 12.04 -1.15
C THR A 8 -5.18 10.94 -1.66
N GLU A 9 -5.85 10.22 -0.75
CA GLU A 9 -6.69 9.06 -1.08
C GLU A 9 -8.07 9.13 -0.39
N VAL A 10 -9.11 8.67 -1.09
CA VAL A 10 -10.43 8.37 -0.53
C VAL A 10 -10.78 6.91 -0.79
N LYS A 11 -11.38 6.26 0.22
CA LYS A 11 -11.89 4.89 0.10
C LYS A 11 -13.41 4.93 0.08
N LEU A 12 -13.99 4.36 -0.96
CA LEU A 12 -15.42 4.29 -1.16
C LEU A 12 -15.86 2.82 -1.05
N TRP A 13 -17.01 2.60 -0.43
CA TRP A 13 -17.64 1.28 -0.44
C TRP A 13 -18.14 0.98 -1.85
N ALA A 14 -17.69 -0.12 -2.44
CA ALA A 14 -18.03 -0.52 -3.81
C ALA A 14 -18.76 -1.87 -3.78
N THR A 15 -20.00 -1.88 -4.28
CA THR A 15 -20.86 -3.08 -4.32
C THR A 15 -20.83 -3.81 -5.65
N ASP A 16 -20.56 -3.10 -6.75
CA ASP A 16 -20.49 -3.68 -8.10
C ASP A 16 -19.19 -3.24 -8.80
N LEU A 17 -18.20 -4.13 -8.78
CA LEU A 17 -16.90 -3.85 -9.38
C LEU A 17 -16.93 -3.89 -10.91
N ALA A 18 -17.87 -4.63 -11.51
CA ALA A 18 -17.99 -4.73 -12.96
C ALA A 18 -18.57 -3.43 -13.53
N ALA A 19 -19.66 -2.93 -12.94
CA ALA A 19 -20.25 -1.65 -13.33
C ALA A 19 -19.26 -0.47 -13.17
N ILE A 20 -18.42 -0.49 -12.11
CA ILE A 20 -17.36 0.50 -11.92
C ILE A 20 -16.30 0.39 -13.02
N ALA A 21 -15.85 -0.82 -13.35
CA ALA A 21 -14.87 -1.04 -14.41
C ALA A 21 -15.37 -0.57 -15.79
N ASP A 22 -16.62 -0.89 -16.13
CA ASP A 22 -17.25 -0.44 -17.38
C ASP A 22 -17.33 1.09 -17.44
N ARG A 23 -17.71 1.73 -16.32
CA ARG A 23 -17.80 3.19 -16.23
C ARG A 23 -16.43 3.86 -16.36
N LEU A 24 -15.39 3.30 -15.73
CA LEU A 24 -14.02 3.80 -15.86
C LEU A 24 -13.54 3.68 -17.31
N SER A 25 -13.78 2.54 -17.96
CA SER A 25 -13.42 2.35 -19.37
C SER A 25 -14.15 3.32 -20.30
N ALA A 26 -15.45 3.54 -20.09
CA ALA A 26 -16.24 4.50 -20.86
C ALA A 26 -15.77 5.96 -20.69
N LEU A 27 -15.14 6.28 -19.55
CA LEU A 27 -14.52 7.57 -19.30
C LEU A 27 -13.08 7.68 -19.84
N GLY A 28 -12.57 6.62 -20.48
CA GLY A 28 -11.23 6.58 -21.07
C GLY A 28 -10.10 6.19 -20.12
N ALA A 29 -10.42 5.69 -18.91
CA ALA A 29 -9.39 5.23 -17.99
C ALA A 29 -8.75 3.93 -18.48
N GLU A 30 -7.42 3.83 -18.37
CA GLU A 30 -6.65 2.67 -18.83
C GLU A 30 -6.40 1.70 -17.69
N CYS A 31 -6.63 0.40 -17.92
CA CYS A 31 -6.29 -0.64 -16.94
C CYS A 31 -4.77 -0.90 -16.93
N VAL A 32 -4.06 -0.21 -16.03
CA VAL A 32 -2.59 -0.30 -15.90
C VAL A 32 -2.11 -1.51 -15.09
N GLN A 33 -2.99 -2.09 -14.27
CA GLN A 33 -2.74 -3.37 -13.61
C GLN A 33 -4.04 -4.18 -13.57
N PRO A 34 -4.07 -5.38 -14.20
CA PRO A 34 -5.25 -6.24 -14.16
C PRO A 34 -5.51 -6.75 -12.74
N ARG A 35 -6.64 -7.41 -12.54
CA ARG A 35 -7.01 -7.99 -11.25
C ARG A 35 -5.94 -8.97 -10.77
N THR A 36 -5.16 -8.55 -9.77
CA THR A 36 -3.98 -9.26 -9.26
C THR A 36 -4.15 -9.54 -7.78
N ALA A 37 -3.76 -10.73 -7.33
CA ALA A 37 -3.67 -11.04 -5.90
C ALA A 37 -2.54 -10.22 -5.26
N GLU A 38 -2.85 -9.52 -4.18
CA GLU A 38 -1.94 -8.68 -3.42
C GLU A 38 -1.88 -9.19 -1.98
N ARG A 39 -0.67 -9.51 -1.52
CA ARG A 39 -0.37 -9.87 -0.12
C ARG A 39 0.33 -8.71 0.56
N ASN A 40 -0.07 -8.40 1.79
CA ASN A 40 0.42 -7.26 2.53
C ASN A 40 0.88 -7.71 3.92
N TRP A 41 2.14 -7.46 4.24
CA TRP A 41 2.74 -7.70 5.55
C TRP A 41 2.94 -6.34 6.21
N ARG A 42 2.28 -6.12 7.35
CA ARG A 42 2.43 -4.88 8.13
C ARG A 42 3.39 -5.11 9.28
N TYR A 43 4.34 -4.21 9.39
CA TYR A 43 5.40 -4.27 10.38
C TYR A 43 5.23 -3.19 11.44
N ASP A 44 5.65 -3.51 12.65
CA ASP A 44 5.87 -2.57 13.73
C ASP A 44 7.02 -3.08 14.62
N ARG A 45 7.45 -2.29 15.59
CA ARG A 45 8.36 -2.72 16.64
C ARG A 45 7.59 -3.46 17.74
N PRO A 46 8.27 -4.22 18.62
CA PRO A 46 7.64 -4.86 19.78
C PRO A 46 6.82 -3.91 20.66
N ASP A 47 7.26 -2.64 20.76
CA ASP A 47 6.60 -1.59 21.52
C ASP A 47 5.42 -0.90 20.81
N ARG A 48 5.10 -1.30 19.57
CA ARG A 48 4.05 -0.71 18.72
C ARG A 48 4.21 0.79 18.47
N SER A 49 5.45 1.29 18.50
CA SER A 49 5.74 2.71 18.39
C SER A 49 5.37 3.32 17.03
N LEU A 50 5.34 2.58 15.92
CA LEU A 50 4.83 3.10 14.65
C LEU A 50 3.32 3.35 14.74
N SER A 51 2.58 2.34 15.20
CA SER A 51 1.13 2.42 15.36
C SER A 51 0.71 3.56 16.29
N ALA A 52 1.44 3.75 17.39
CA ALA A 52 1.20 4.85 18.34
C ALA A 52 1.34 6.24 17.70
N ARG A 53 2.20 6.37 16.67
CA ARG A 53 2.38 7.61 15.89
C ARG A 53 1.49 7.68 14.64
N GLY A 54 0.63 6.70 14.41
CA GLY A 54 -0.20 6.61 13.20
C GLY A 54 0.59 6.30 11.93
N GLU A 55 1.81 5.79 12.09
CA GLU A 55 2.72 5.39 11.01
C GLU A 55 2.47 3.94 10.58
N VAL A 56 2.83 3.62 9.35
CA VAL A 56 2.66 2.29 8.76
C VAL A 56 3.92 1.92 7.99
N LEU A 57 4.53 0.80 8.36
CA LEU A 57 5.52 0.13 7.52
C LEU A 57 4.91 -1.13 6.92
N ARG A 58 5.08 -1.32 5.61
CA ARG A 58 4.44 -2.43 4.89
C ARG A 58 5.31 -2.97 3.78
N LEU A 59 5.50 -4.28 3.76
CA LEU A 59 6.01 -5.01 2.60
C LEU A 59 4.82 -5.63 1.85
N ARG A 60 4.68 -5.27 0.58
CA ARG A 60 3.62 -5.75 -0.30
C ARG A 60 4.22 -6.65 -1.36
N GLN A 61 3.50 -7.71 -1.73
CA GLN A 61 3.81 -8.53 -2.90
C GLN A 61 2.56 -8.71 -3.76
N ASP A 62 2.67 -8.29 -5.01
CA ASP A 62 1.71 -8.61 -6.07
C ASP A 62 2.49 -9.10 -7.31
N SER A 63 2.38 -8.43 -8.46
CA SER A 63 3.29 -8.67 -9.60
C SER A 63 4.71 -8.20 -9.29
N GLN A 64 4.88 -7.34 -8.29
CA GLN A 64 6.17 -6.85 -7.80
C GLN A 64 6.17 -6.77 -6.27
N ALA A 65 7.37 -6.76 -5.67
CA ALA A 65 7.53 -6.50 -4.26
C ALA A 65 7.80 -5.00 -4.01
N ARG A 66 7.12 -4.43 -3.02
CA ARG A 66 7.21 -2.99 -2.69
C ARG A 66 7.26 -2.78 -1.19
N LEU A 67 8.20 -1.96 -0.75
CA LEU A 67 8.29 -1.49 0.63
C LEU A 67 7.70 -0.08 0.71
N THR A 68 6.71 0.10 1.59
CA THR A 68 6.01 1.37 1.78
C THR A 68 6.12 1.81 3.24
N PHE A 69 6.47 3.07 3.46
CA PHE A 69 6.27 3.77 4.73
C PHE A 69 5.20 4.87 4.55
N LYS A 70 4.16 4.87 5.39
CA LYS A 70 3.16 5.95 5.44
C LYS A 70 3.18 6.64 6.79
N ALA A 71 3.10 7.96 6.80
CA ALA A 71 3.00 8.76 8.03
C ALA A 71 1.91 9.84 7.90
N PRO A 72 1.32 10.31 9.02
CA PRO A 72 0.41 11.45 9.01
C PRO A 72 1.06 12.67 8.34
N HIS A 73 0.29 13.41 7.55
CA HIS A 73 0.74 14.65 6.92
C HIS A 73 -0.40 15.66 6.90
N SER A 74 -0.16 16.87 7.42
CA SER A 74 -1.15 17.94 7.57
C SER A 74 -2.33 17.58 8.50
N ASN A 75 -3.30 18.49 8.62
CA ASN A 75 -4.54 18.28 9.37
C ASN A 75 -5.62 17.52 8.55
N SER A 76 -5.35 17.15 7.30
CA SER A 76 -6.28 16.38 6.46
C SER A 76 -6.15 14.88 6.75
N PRO A 77 -7.25 14.16 7.07
CA PRO A 77 -7.18 12.70 7.25
C PRO A 77 -6.92 11.93 5.95
N HIS A 78 -7.10 12.58 4.80
CA HIS A 78 -6.94 11.99 3.47
C HIS A 78 -5.53 12.09 2.93
N THR A 79 -4.68 12.91 3.54
CA THR A 79 -3.34 13.22 3.04
C THR A 79 -2.29 12.60 3.95
N ARG A 80 -1.33 11.88 3.35
CA ARG A 80 -0.25 11.22 4.09
C ARG A 80 1.06 11.38 3.35
N ILE A 81 2.16 11.36 4.11
CA ILE A 81 3.46 11.06 3.53
C ILE A 81 3.41 9.58 3.13
N GLU A 82 3.83 9.29 1.90
CA GLU A 82 4.06 7.95 1.40
C GLU A 82 5.41 7.87 0.70
N LEU A 83 6.30 7.07 1.28
CA LEU A 83 7.58 6.70 0.71
C LEU A 83 7.45 5.25 0.27
N GLU A 84 7.37 5.02 -1.04
CA GLU A 84 7.28 3.70 -1.64
C GLU A 84 8.46 3.44 -2.57
N ILE A 85 9.08 2.27 -2.41
CA ILE A 85 10.13 1.79 -3.30
C ILE A 85 9.81 0.37 -3.76
N GLY A 86 10.25 0.04 -4.98
CA GLY A 86 10.35 -1.34 -5.43
C GLY A 86 11.50 -2.04 -4.73
N VAL A 87 11.31 -3.30 -4.36
CA VAL A 87 12.37 -4.17 -3.86
C VAL A 87 12.48 -5.40 -4.75
N SER A 88 13.70 -5.87 -5.00
CA SER A 88 13.95 -6.98 -5.92
C SER A 88 13.73 -8.35 -5.31
N ASP A 89 13.74 -8.45 -3.97
CA ASP A 89 13.64 -9.72 -3.24
C ASP A 89 12.77 -9.51 -1.99
N PHE A 90 11.64 -10.21 -1.93
CA PHE A 90 10.66 -10.06 -0.86
C PHE A 90 11.19 -10.67 0.44
N GLU A 91 11.68 -11.91 0.37
CA GLU A 91 12.15 -12.70 1.50
C GLU A 91 13.38 -12.07 2.15
N MET A 92 14.31 -11.54 1.35
CA MET A 92 15.48 -10.82 1.86
C MET A 92 15.06 -9.49 2.53
N THR A 93 14.10 -8.77 1.95
CA THR A 93 13.59 -7.54 2.54
C THR A 93 12.90 -7.82 3.88
N ASP A 94 12.11 -8.89 3.98
CA ASP A 94 11.48 -9.32 5.23
C ASP A 94 12.54 -9.66 6.30
N ARG A 95 13.55 -10.47 5.97
CA ARG A 95 14.66 -10.80 6.89
C ARG A 95 15.41 -9.54 7.34
N LEU A 96 15.65 -8.60 6.44
CA LEU A 96 16.32 -7.33 6.76
C LEU A 96 15.50 -6.51 7.74
N LEU A 97 14.18 -6.40 7.54
CA LEU A 97 13.29 -5.71 8.48
C LEU A 97 13.30 -6.37 9.86
N GLN A 98 13.28 -7.70 9.92
CA GLN A 98 13.36 -8.45 11.18
C GLN A 98 14.69 -8.24 11.90
N ALA A 99 15.81 -8.25 11.17
CA ALA A 99 17.13 -7.96 11.73
C ALA A 99 17.23 -6.53 12.30
N LEU A 100 16.47 -5.58 11.76
CA LEU A 100 16.36 -4.21 12.27
C LEU A 100 15.39 -4.04 13.46
N GLY A 101 14.80 -5.14 13.93
CA GLY A 101 13.90 -5.15 15.10
C GLY A 101 12.43 -4.88 14.79
N PHE A 102 12.03 -4.95 13.51
CA PHE A 102 10.62 -4.97 13.15
C PHE A 102 10.05 -6.39 13.18
N GLN A 103 8.76 -6.52 13.47
CA GLN A 103 8.06 -7.80 13.40
C GLN A 103 6.77 -7.63 12.60
N VAL A 104 6.34 -8.73 11.97
CA VAL A 104 5.06 -8.78 11.28
C VAL A 104 3.94 -8.74 12.32
N MET A 105 3.14 -7.70 12.31
CA MET A 105 2.01 -7.55 13.22
C MET A 105 0.78 -8.27 12.70
N TRP A 106 0.55 -8.22 11.38
CA TRP A 106 -0.55 -8.91 10.71
C TRP A 106 -0.33 -8.94 9.20
N CYS A 107 -0.92 -9.96 8.58
CA CYS A 107 -0.96 -10.15 7.13
C CYS A 107 -2.39 -10.10 6.65
N TYR A 108 -2.59 -9.59 5.44
CA TYR A 108 -3.88 -9.65 4.76
C TYR A 108 -3.71 -9.73 3.25
N GLU A 109 -4.74 -10.25 2.60
CA GLU A 109 -4.78 -10.43 1.15
C GLU A 109 -5.97 -9.66 0.56
N LYS A 110 -5.82 -9.23 -0.69
CA LYS A 110 -6.92 -8.69 -1.49
C LYS A 110 -6.61 -8.87 -2.97
N PHE A 111 -7.64 -8.74 -3.79
CA PHE A 111 -7.44 -8.52 -5.21
C PHE A 111 -7.43 -7.03 -5.50
N ARG A 112 -6.53 -6.59 -6.37
CA ARG A 112 -6.43 -5.21 -6.83
C ARG A 112 -6.41 -5.15 -8.35
N THR A 113 -7.21 -4.25 -8.90
CA THR A 113 -7.12 -3.76 -10.26
C THR A 113 -6.79 -2.27 -10.17
N THR A 114 -5.89 -1.77 -11.01
CA THR A 114 -5.49 -0.36 -11.01
C THR A 114 -5.80 0.24 -12.38
N TYR A 115 -6.52 1.36 -12.36
CA TYR A 115 -6.78 2.19 -13.54
C TYR A 115 -6.03 3.52 -13.41
N ARG A 116 -5.70 4.14 -14.54
CA ARG A 116 -5.12 5.48 -14.61
C ARG A 116 -5.89 6.36 -15.58
#